data_AF-A0A9D6NU58-F1
#
_entry.id   AF-A0A9D6NU58-F1
#
_cell.length_a   1.000
_cell.length_b   1.000
_cell.length_c   1.000
_cell.angle_alpha   90.00
_cell.angle_beta   90.00
_cell.angle_gamma   90.00
#
_symmetry.space_group_name_H-M   'P 1'
#
loop_
_entity.id
_entity.type
_entity.pdbx_description
1 polymer ?
#
loop_
_entity_poly.entity_id
_entity_poly.type
_entity_poly.pdbx_seq_one_letter_code
_entity_poly.pdbx_strand_id
1 'polypeptide(L)'
;MISVDQMRADYLERFRDQFTGGLKRLLDKGAIFSNAHHDHAATVTSCGHATLLSGLYPGISGIVSNAWLDPQEKRRVEAVEDNKYPELDAHRRGVSPLRFNGTTLVDWLRATYPTSKVASISGKDRAAVLMVGRAAKDVYWYTPSHGRFTTSKYYQQQLPRRPDPRCS
;
A
#
# COMPACT_ATOMS: atom_id res chain seq x y z
N MET A 1 10.46 -0.07 0.20
CA MET A 1 9.79 -0.84 -0.87
C MET A 1 9.20 0.17 -1.86
N ILE A 2 9.34 -0.06 -3.17
CA ILE A 2 8.68 0.74 -4.21
C ILE A 2 7.89 -0.25 -5.07
N SER A 3 6.59 0.01 -5.23
CA SER A 3 5.71 -0.73 -6.13
C SER A 3 5.21 0.23 -7.20
N VAL A 4 5.49 -0.06 -8.47
CA VAL A 4 4.96 0.70 -9.60
C VAL A 4 3.74 -0.06 -10.12
N ASP A 5 2.56 0.48 -9.87
CA ASP A 5 1.30 -0.18 -10.20
C ASP A 5 1.17 -0.39 -11.72
N GLN A 6 0.78 -1.60 -12.12
CA GLN A 6 0.65 -2.01 -13.53
C GLN A 6 1.95 -1.93 -14.36
N MET A 7 3.13 -1.91 -13.72
CA MET A 7 4.41 -1.97 -14.43
C MET A 7 4.71 -3.40 -14.88
N ARG A 8 4.55 -3.66 -16.19
CA ARG A 8 4.94 -4.95 -16.78
C ARG A 8 6.46 -5.07 -16.85
N ALA A 9 6.97 -6.29 -16.72
CA ALA A 9 8.41 -6.56 -16.76
C ALA A 9 9.06 -6.17 -18.09
N ASP A 10 8.38 -6.36 -19.21
CA ASP A 10 8.89 -6.03 -20.56
C ASP A 10 9.10 -4.54 -20.79
N TYR A 11 8.46 -3.66 -20.00
CA TYR A 11 8.70 -2.22 -20.09
C TYR A 11 10.13 -1.83 -19.71
N LEU A 12 10.77 -2.59 -18.82
CA LEU A 12 12.15 -2.32 -18.40
C LEU A 12 13.14 -2.50 -19.55
N GLU A 13 12.91 -3.49 -20.41
CA GLU A 13 13.75 -3.75 -21.58
C GLU A 13 13.32 -2.88 -22.76
N ARG A 14 12.01 -2.81 -23.05
CA ARG A 14 11.47 -2.05 -24.19
C ARG A 14 11.84 -0.56 -24.16
N PHE A 15 11.91 0.04 -22.97
CA PHE A 15 12.20 1.46 -22.80
C PHE A 15 13.58 1.70 -22.17
N ARG A 16 14.46 0.70 -22.17
CA ARG A 16 15.75 0.73 -21.49
C ARG A 16 16.58 1.97 -21.85
N ASP A 17 16.66 2.29 -23.13
CA ASP A 17 17.44 3.41 -23.66
C ASP A 17 16.88 4.79 -23.24
N GLN A 18 15.61 4.85 -22.83
CA GLN A 18 14.98 6.09 -22.36
C GLN A 18 15.22 6.33 -20.87
N PHE A 19 15.66 5.32 -20.11
CA PHE A 19 15.95 5.50 -18.69
C PHE A 19 17.33 6.13 -18.51
N THR A 20 17.37 7.30 -17.89
CA THR A 20 18.61 8.02 -17.57
C THR A 20 18.88 8.17 -16.07
N GLY A 21 17.87 7.87 -15.24
CA GLY A 21 17.90 8.12 -13.79
C GLY A 21 17.78 6.87 -12.92
N GLY A 22 16.83 6.91 -11.97
CA GLY A 22 16.67 5.88 -10.93
C GLY A 22 16.49 4.46 -11.46
N LEU A 23 15.62 4.26 -12.45
CA LEU A 23 15.41 2.93 -13.05
C LEU A 23 16.67 2.41 -13.75
N LYS A 24 17.40 3.26 -14.49
CA LYS A 24 18.70 2.89 -15.08
C LYS A 24 19.70 2.43 -14.02
N ARG A 25 19.78 3.17 -12.90
CA ARG A 25 20.65 2.79 -11.77
C ARG A 25 20.29 1.43 -11.20
N LEU A 26 18.99 1.12 -11.03
CA LEU A 26 18.55 -0.18 -10.55
C LEU A 26 18.88 -1.31 -11.54
N LEU A 27 18.72 -1.06 -12.85
CA LEU A 27 19.05 -2.04 -13.89
C LEU A 27 20.56 -2.29 -14.04
N ASP A 28 21.39 -1.28 -13.88
CA ASP A 28 22.84 -1.41 -14.10
C ASP A 28 23.60 -1.90 -12.86
N LYS A 29 23.08 -1.61 -11.65
CA LYS A 29 23.81 -1.82 -10.39
C LYS A 29 23.06 -2.69 -9.37
N GLY A 30 21.81 -3.05 -9.65
CA GLY A 30 20.99 -3.85 -8.76
C GLY A 30 21.07 -5.35 -9.05
N ALA A 31 20.41 -6.14 -8.20
CA ALA A 31 20.08 -7.53 -8.50
C ALA A 31 18.74 -7.58 -9.26
N ILE A 32 18.72 -8.19 -10.44
CA ILE A 32 17.53 -8.29 -11.29
C ILE A 32 16.99 -9.70 -11.23
N PHE A 33 15.73 -9.83 -10.82
CA PHE A 33 14.96 -11.07 -10.90
C PHE A 33 14.01 -10.97 -12.09
N SER A 34 14.45 -11.44 -13.27
CA SER A 34 13.69 -11.32 -14.52
C SER A 34 12.52 -12.30 -14.65
N ASN A 35 12.51 -13.36 -13.82
CA ASN A 35 11.46 -14.38 -13.78
C ASN A 35 10.71 -14.36 -12.43
N ALA A 36 10.27 -13.19 -12.00
CA ALA A 36 9.46 -13.00 -10.81
C ALA A 36 7.97 -12.87 -11.18
N HIS A 37 7.10 -13.55 -10.44
CA HIS A 37 5.67 -13.61 -10.73
C HIS A 37 4.84 -13.30 -9.50
N HIS A 38 3.69 -12.65 -9.70
CA HIS A 38 2.59 -12.73 -8.74
C HIS A 38 1.95 -14.11 -8.88
N ASP A 39 2.38 -15.04 -8.05
CA ASP A 39 2.00 -16.46 -8.09
C ASP A 39 0.58 -16.70 -7.52
N HIS A 40 -0.38 -15.94 -8.02
CA HIS A 40 -1.79 -16.04 -7.67
C HIS A 40 -2.66 -15.55 -8.84
N ALA A 41 -3.83 -16.17 -9.03
CA ALA A 41 -4.71 -15.84 -10.15
C ALA A 41 -5.24 -14.38 -10.12
N ALA A 42 -5.42 -13.80 -8.92
CA ALA A 42 -5.97 -12.47 -8.76
C ALA A 42 -4.90 -11.38 -8.98
N THR A 43 -4.61 -11.04 -10.24
CA THR A 43 -3.65 -9.99 -10.61
C THR A 43 -4.25 -8.59 -10.48
N VAL A 44 -4.75 -8.26 -9.30
CA VAL A 44 -5.33 -6.95 -8.96
C VAL A 44 -4.53 -6.25 -7.87
N THR A 45 -4.65 -4.92 -7.82
CA THR A 45 -3.82 -4.05 -6.94
C THR A 45 -3.78 -4.53 -5.49
N SER A 46 -4.93 -4.80 -4.86
CA SER A 46 -4.97 -5.18 -3.43
C SER A 46 -4.20 -6.48 -3.16
N CYS A 47 -4.43 -7.52 -3.97
CA CYS A 47 -3.77 -8.83 -3.81
C CYS A 47 -2.26 -8.69 -3.92
N GLY A 48 -1.79 -8.05 -5.00
CA GLY A 48 -0.36 -7.86 -5.22
C GLY A 48 0.31 -7.10 -4.06
N HIS A 49 -0.27 -5.98 -3.63
CA HIS A 49 0.30 -5.17 -2.55
C HIS A 49 0.30 -5.88 -1.20
N ALA A 50 -0.73 -6.68 -0.90
CA ALA A 50 -0.76 -7.48 0.32
C ALA A 50 0.36 -8.52 0.33
N THR A 51 0.68 -9.15 -0.80
CA THR A 51 1.71 -10.20 -0.89
C THR A 51 3.13 -9.65 -0.77
N LEU A 52 3.42 -8.48 -1.34
CA LEU A 52 4.80 -7.97 -1.49
C LEU A 52 5.64 -7.92 -0.22
N LEU A 53 5.08 -7.45 0.91
CA LEU A 53 5.82 -7.36 2.19
C LEU A 53 5.32 -8.34 3.25
N SER A 54 4.27 -9.12 2.98
CA SER A 54 3.83 -10.19 3.89
C SER A 54 4.38 -11.56 3.51
N GLY A 55 4.69 -11.78 2.24
CA GLY A 55 4.96 -13.12 1.70
C GLY A 55 3.73 -14.03 1.68
N LEU A 56 2.53 -13.51 1.94
CA LEU A 56 1.30 -14.28 2.02
C LEU A 56 0.56 -14.29 0.68
N TYR A 57 0.12 -15.48 0.28
CA TYR A 57 -0.83 -15.63 -0.83
C TYR A 57 -2.20 -15.02 -0.48
N PRO A 58 -2.97 -14.54 -1.49
CA PRO A 58 -4.31 -13.97 -1.30
C PRO A 58 -5.27 -14.80 -0.43
N GLY A 59 -5.23 -16.13 -0.55
CA GLY A 59 -6.07 -17.02 0.26
C GLY A 59 -5.73 -17.02 1.75
N ILE A 60 -4.45 -16.82 2.10
CA ILE A 60 -3.99 -16.74 3.49
C ILE A 60 -4.19 -15.32 4.03
N SER A 61 -3.85 -14.32 3.21
CA SER A 61 -3.99 -12.91 3.60
C SER A 61 -5.44 -12.41 3.65
N GLY A 62 -6.40 -13.19 3.13
CA GLY A 62 -7.80 -12.80 3.04
C GLY A 62 -8.08 -11.72 1.98
N ILE A 63 -7.05 -11.18 1.33
CA ILE A 63 -7.18 -10.14 0.30
C ILE A 63 -7.20 -10.78 -1.08
N VAL A 64 -8.39 -11.18 -1.51
CA VAL A 64 -8.62 -11.94 -2.76
C VAL A 64 -9.04 -11.09 -3.95
N SER A 65 -9.40 -9.83 -3.73
CA SER A 65 -9.78 -8.88 -4.78
C SER A 65 -9.63 -7.43 -4.29
N ASN A 66 -9.83 -6.44 -5.17
CA ASN A 66 -10.00 -5.04 -4.75
C ASN A 66 -11.32 -4.83 -3.97
N ALA A 67 -12.34 -5.62 -4.30
CA ALA A 67 -13.64 -5.62 -3.62
C ALA A 67 -14.35 -6.96 -3.87
N TRP A 68 -15.15 -7.42 -2.91
CA TRP A 68 -15.90 -8.66 -2.99
C TRP A 68 -17.27 -8.54 -2.32
N LEU A 69 -18.17 -9.49 -2.57
CA LEU A 69 -19.43 -9.61 -1.85
C LEU A 69 -19.14 -10.23 -0.47
N ASP A 70 -19.39 -9.48 0.59
CA ASP A 70 -19.24 -9.95 1.96
C ASP A 70 -20.51 -10.70 2.39
N PRO A 71 -20.43 -12.00 2.73
CA PRO A 71 -21.62 -12.77 3.12
C PRO A 71 -22.25 -12.30 4.43
N GLN A 72 -21.45 -11.73 5.35
CA GLN A 72 -21.94 -11.24 6.64
C GLN A 72 -22.64 -9.89 6.47
N GLU A 73 -22.02 -8.99 5.70
CA GLU A 73 -22.60 -7.66 5.45
C GLU A 73 -23.63 -7.63 4.30
N LYS A 74 -23.76 -8.74 3.55
CA LYS A 74 -24.66 -8.91 2.40
C LYS A 74 -24.53 -7.81 1.36
N ARG A 75 -23.33 -7.27 1.19
CA ARG A 75 -23.04 -6.17 0.26
C ARG A 75 -21.62 -6.28 -0.26
N ARG A 76 -21.33 -5.51 -1.31
CA ARG A 76 -19.97 -5.36 -1.80
C ARG A 76 -19.17 -4.49 -0.83
N VAL A 77 -17.98 -4.96 -0.44
CA VAL A 77 -17.04 -4.25 0.43
C VAL A 77 -15.70 -4.13 -0.28
N GLU A 78 -15.01 -3.02 -0.06
CA GLU A 78 -13.65 -2.86 -0.57
C GLU A 78 -12.60 -3.47 0.36
N ALA A 79 -11.43 -3.82 -0.20
CA ALA A 79 -10.40 -4.57 0.50
C ALA A 79 -9.87 -3.93 1.78
N VAL A 80 -9.95 -2.60 1.87
CA VAL A 80 -9.47 -1.81 3.02
C VAL A 80 -10.57 -0.99 3.66
N GLU A 81 -11.83 -1.26 3.30
CA GLU A 81 -12.96 -0.56 3.89
C GLU A 81 -13.08 -0.87 5.38
N ASP A 82 -13.30 0.14 6.21
CA ASP A 82 -13.56 -0.02 7.64
C ASP A 82 -14.27 1.20 8.22
N ASN A 83 -15.59 1.09 8.40
CA ASN A 83 -16.43 2.18 8.91
C ASN A 83 -16.09 2.61 10.35
N LYS A 84 -15.32 1.81 11.11
CA LYS A 84 -14.88 2.18 12.46
C LYS A 84 -13.85 3.30 12.46
N TYR A 85 -13.08 3.43 11.37
CA TYR A 85 -11.97 4.38 11.28
C TYR A 85 -12.13 5.30 10.06
N PRO A 86 -12.92 6.38 10.18
CA PRO A 86 -13.16 7.30 9.07
C PRO A 86 -11.86 7.97 8.59
N GLU A 87 -11.81 8.28 7.30
CA GLU A 87 -10.80 9.16 6.72
C GLU A 87 -10.87 10.56 7.33
N LEU A 88 -9.71 11.17 7.58
CA LEU A 88 -9.62 12.45 8.28
C LEU A 88 -10.14 13.63 7.45
N ASP A 89 -10.09 13.55 6.11
CA ASP A 89 -10.54 14.64 5.25
C ASP A 89 -11.96 14.47 4.72
N ALA A 90 -12.38 13.23 4.46
CA ALA A 90 -13.59 12.98 3.71
C ALA A 90 -14.78 12.56 4.59
N HIS A 91 -14.56 12.07 5.82
CA HIS A 91 -15.57 11.57 6.79
C HIS A 91 -16.68 10.66 6.22
N ARG A 92 -16.56 10.23 4.97
CA ARG A 92 -17.59 9.52 4.19
C ARG A 92 -17.27 8.04 4.01
N ARG A 93 -16.00 7.69 4.19
CA ARG A 93 -15.48 6.34 4.10
C ARG A 93 -14.47 6.15 5.21
N GLY A 94 -14.36 4.93 5.72
CA GLY A 94 -13.29 4.56 6.62
C GLY A 94 -12.37 3.53 5.98
N VAL A 95 -11.09 3.60 6.35
CA VAL A 95 -10.01 2.86 5.69
C VAL A 95 -9.08 2.26 6.76
N SER A 96 -8.89 0.95 6.75
CA SER A 96 -7.97 0.26 7.65
C SER A 96 -7.54 -1.10 7.10
N PRO A 97 -6.54 -1.77 7.71
CA PRO A 97 -6.15 -3.13 7.35
C PRO A 97 -7.05 -4.21 7.98
N LEU A 98 -8.28 -3.88 8.41
CA LEU A 98 -9.22 -4.78 9.11
C LEU A 98 -9.32 -6.16 8.44
N ARG A 99 -9.46 -6.16 7.11
CA ARG A 99 -9.71 -7.35 6.28
C ARG A 99 -8.45 -8.11 5.88
N PHE A 100 -7.26 -7.55 6.14
CA PHE A 100 -6.00 -8.24 5.90
C PHE A 100 -5.75 -9.23 7.03
N ASN A 101 -5.41 -10.48 6.74
CA ASN A 101 -5.08 -11.51 7.71
C ASN A 101 -3.57 -11.77 7.70
N GLY A 102 -2.93 -11.71 8.87
CA GLY A 102 -1.49 -11.90 9.00
C GLY A 102 -0.70 -10.64 9.30
N THR A 103 0.60 -10.72 9.06
CA THR A 103 1.62 -9.70 9.37
C THR A 103 2.53 -9.47 8.17
N THR A 104 3.21 -8.34 8.17
CA THR A 104 4.17 -7.90 7.16
C THR A 104 5.56 -7.76 7.76
N LEU A 105 6.57 -7.60 6.91
CA LEU A 105 7.92 -7.22 7.31
C LEU A 105 7.92 -5.97 8.20
N VAL A 106 7.01 -5.02 7.95
CA VAL A 106 6.86 -3.82 8.78
C VAL A 106 6.36 -4.14 10.18
N ASP A 107 5.38 -5.06 10.30
CA ASP A 107 4.87 -5.51 11.59
C ASP A 107 6.00 -6.15 12.42
N TRP A 108 6.81 -7.01 11.80
CA TRP A 108 7.94 -7.65 12.46
C TRP A 108 9.05 -6.65 12.81
N LEU A 109 9.39 -5.74 11.90
CA LEU A 109 10.40 -4.70 12.13
C LEU A 109 10.03 -3.84 13.35
N ARG A 110 8.75 -3.46 13.49
CA ARG A 110 8.28 -2.66 14.62
C ARG A 110 8.17 -3.45 15.91
N ALA A 111 7.85 -4.74 15.84
CA ALA A 111 7.86 -5.62 17.01
C ALA A 111 9.28 -5.80 17.57
N THR A 112 10.28 -5.95 16.69
CA THR A 112 11.69 -6.07 17.11
C THR A 112 12.31 -4.72 17.48
N TYR A 113 12.00 -3.66 16.72
CA TYR A 113 12.54 -2.32 16.91
C TYR A 113 11.39 -1.29 17.00
N PRO A 114 10.82 -1.08 18.19
CA PRO A 114 9.67 -0.18 18.37
C PRO A 114 9.93 1.28 17.99
N THR A 115 11.19 1.70 17.96
CA THR A 115 11.64 3.04 17.55
C THR A 115 11.83 3.19 16.04
N SER A 116 11.65 2.12 15.26
CA SER A 116 11.75 2.17 13.80
C SER A 116 10.72 3.13 13.22
N LYS A 117 11.18 3.95 12.26
CA LYS A 117 10.32 4.87 11.50
C LYS A 117 9.86 4.17 10.23
N VAL A 118 8.54 4.08 10.05
CA VAL A 118 7.95 3.47 8.87
C VAL A 118 6.85 4.38 8.34
N ALA A 119 6.96 4.72 7.06
CA ALA A 119 5.95 5.45 6.32
C ALA A 119 5.56 4.70 5.05
N SER A 120 4.28 4.80 4.69
CA SER A 120 3.71 4.24 3.47
C SER A 120 2.93 5.34 2.75
N ILE A 121 3.27 5.62 1.51
CA ILE A 121 2.67 6.70 0.73
C ILE A 121 2.29 6.13 -0.64
N SER A 122 1.05 6.34 -1.08
CA SER A 122 0.59 5.89 -2.39
C SER A 122 -0.46 6.81 -3.01
N GLY A 123 -0.64 6.72 -4.32
CA GLY A 123 -1.81 7.32 -4.99
C GLY A 123 -3.13 6.60 -4.66
N LYS A 124 -3.07 5.40 -4.09
CA LYS A 124 -4.25 4.58 -3.74
C LYS A 124 -4.17 4.13 -2.28
N ASP A 125 -5.28 4.26 -1.57
CA ASP A 125 -5.50 3.76 -0.21
C ASP A 125 -5.03 2.32 0.01
N ARG A 126 -5.54 1.37 -0.80
CA ARG A 126 -5.24 -0.06 -0.70
C ARG A 126 -3.77 -0.38 -0.90
N ALA A 127 -3.08 0.38 -1.73
CA ALA A 127 -1.65 0.20 -1.95
C ALA A 127 -0.82 0.72 -0.76
N ALA A 128 -1.23 1.83 -0.15
CA ALA A 128 -0.59 2.34 1.05
C ALA A 128 -0.81 1.42 2.27
N VAL A 129 -2.06 1.00 2.48
CA VAL A 129 -2.50 0.19 3.64
C VAL A 129 -1.94 -1.22 3.59
N LEU A 130 -2.17 -1.96 2.49
CA LEU A 130 -1.86 -3.38 2.43
C LEU A 130 -0.36 -3.68 2.33
N MET A 131 0.43 -2.70 1.89
CA MET A 131 1.89 -2.86 1.85
C MET A 131 2.50 -2.93 3.25
N VAL A 132 1.92 -2.27 4.26
CA VAL A 132 2.55 -2.14 5.59
C VAL A 132 1.79 -2.82 6.73
N GLY A 133 0.68 -3.49 6.43
CA GLY A 133 -0.05 -4.27 7.41
C GLY A 133 -0.66 -3.43 8.54
N ARG A 134 -0.55 -3.92 9.78
CA ARG A 134 -1.29 -3.39 10.94
C ARG A 134 -0.51 -2.38 11.77
N ALA A 135 0.83 -2.46 11.78
CA ALA A 135 1.64 -1.78 12.77
C ALA A 135 2.07 -0.35 12.38
N ALA A 136 1.84 0.09 11.15
CA ALA A 136 2.32 1.39 10.70
C ALA A 136 1.45 2.55 11.22
N LYS A 137 2.08 3.71 11.49
CA LYS A 137 1.37 4.96 11.88
C LYS A 137 1.34 5.99 10.74
N ASP A 138 2.39 6.06 9.93
CA ASP A 138 2.53 7.07 8.88
C ASP A 138 2.08 6.50 7.53
N VAL A 139 0.78 6.24 7.40
CA VAL A 139 0.18 5.69 6.17
C VAL A 139 -0.69 6.74 5.51
N TYR A 140 -0.33 7.13 4.29
CA TYR A 140 -0.99 8.21 3.56
C TYR A 140 -1.34 7.80 2.14
N TRP A 141 -2.48 8.28 1.65
CA TRP A 141 -2.88 8.12 0.27
C TRP A 141 -3.46 9.39 -0.31
N TYR A 142 -3.34 9.54 -1.63
CA TYR A 142 -3.87 10.70 -2.32
C TYR A 142 -5.38 10.60 -2.49
N THR A 143 -6.08 11.70 -2.20
CA THR A 143 -7.53 11.84 -2.37
C THR A 143 -7.81 12.86 -3.46
N PRO A 144 -8.17 12.42 -4.68
CA PRO A 144 -8.38 13.32 -5.82
C PRO A 144 -9.45 14.39 -5.57
N SER A 145 -10.53 14.05 -4.85
CA SER A 145 -11.63 14.98 -4.56
C SER A 145 -11.23 16.21 -3.75
N HIS A 146 -10.11 16.12 -3.00
CA HIS A 146 -9.59 17.22 -2.19
C HIS A 146 -8.20 17.68 -2.61
N GLY A 147 -7.65 17.10 -3.69
CA GLY A 147 -6.33 17.46 -4.23
C GLY A 147 -5.16 17.28 -3.25
N ARG A 148 -5.29 16.39 -2.26
CA ARG A 148 -4.31 16.25 -1.17
C ARG A 148 -4.19 14.83 -0.65
N PHE A 149 -3.09 14.56 0.04
CA PHE A 149 -2.92 13.31 0.79
C PHE A 149 -3.74 13.34 2.08
N THR A 150 -4.31 12.20 2.41
CA THR A 150 -5.07 11.96 3.63
C THR A 150 -4.63 10.67 4.33
N THR A 151 -5.26 10.38 5.47
CA THR A 151 -5.15 9.11 6.21
C THR A 151 -6.46 8.83 6.95
N SER A 152 -6.53 7.80 7.77
CA SER A 152 -7.71 7.46 8.59
C SER A 152 -7.43 7.52 10.09
N LYS A 153 -8.51 7.53 10.87
CA LYS A 153 -8.47 7.44 12.34
C LYS A 153 -7.80 6.18 12.89
N TYR A 154 -7.58 5.16 12.05
CA TYR A 154 -6.81 3.98 12.42
C TYR A 154 -5.34 4.33 12.63
N TYR A 155 -4.80 5.19 11.76
CA TYR A 155 -3.38 5.53 11.71
C TYR A 155 -3.03 6.77 12.52
N GLN A 156 -3.85 7.82 12.40
CA GLN A 156 -3.57 9.14 12.99
C GLN A 156 -4.85 9.78 13.53
N GLN A 157 -4.71 10.56 14.61
CA GLN A 157 -5.83 11.33 15.14
C GLN A 157 -6.10 12.61 14.33
N GLN A 158 -5.06 13.17 13.71
CA GLN A 158 -5.13 14.38 12.91
C GLN A 158 -4.06 14.34 11.82
N LEU A 159 -4.27 15.06 10.72
CA LEU A 159 -3.24 15.17 9.69
C LEU A 159 -2.01 15.93 10.22
N PRO A 160 -0.80 15.54 9.80
CA PRO A 160 0.39 16.29 10.16
C PRO A 160 0.29 17.73 9.61
N ARG A 161 0.74 18.70 10.41
CA ARG A 161 0.83 20.09 9.95
C ARG A 161 1.85 20.16 8.81
N ARG A 162 1.52 20.85 7.73
CA ARG A 162 2.54 21.19 6.73
C ARG A 162 3.64 22.00 7.41
N PRO A 163 4.92 21.68 7.17
CA PRO A 163 6.01 22.57 7.54
C PRO A 163 5.75 23.96 6.92
N ASP A 164 5.96 25.03 7.69
CA ASP A 164 5.91 26.39 7.15
C ASP A 164 7.03 26.51 6.10
N PRO A 165 6.73 26.85 4.83
CA PRO A 165 7.75 26.99 3.80
C PRO A 165 8.77 28.10 4.10
N ARG A 166 8.56 28.91 5.14
CA ARG A 166 9.48 29.97 5.60
C ARG A 166 10.46 29.48 6.68
N CYS A 167 10.34 28.25 7.16
CA CYS A 167 11.26 27.66 8.13
C CYS A 167 12.21 26.68 7.43
N SER A 168 13.16 27.21 6.66
CA SER A 168 14.33 26.50 6.13
C SER A 168 15.52 27.43 6.06
#